data_AF-A0A849FQY3-F1
#
_entry.id   AF-A0A849FQY3-F1
#
_cell.length_a   1.000
_cell.length_b   1.000
_cell.length_c   1.000
_cell.angle_alpha   90.00
_cell.angle_beta   90.00
_cell.angle_gamma   90.00
#
_symmetry.space_group_name_H-M   'P 1'
#
loop_
_entity.id
_entity.type
_entity.pdbx_description
1 polymer ?
#
loop_
_entity_poly.entity_id
_entity_poly.type
_entity_poly.pdbx_seq_one_letter_code
_entity_poly.pdbx_strand_id
1 'polypeptide(L)'
;REAGATLIEGWNVPRIRLDFERWTQLTELYLVIEDLPQAHNRVLVDPENETRPLIQYLGQSEYFYRGLERAKRQLPEVLASLPVERIEYLPLNQTEGHTQGTTPFGHDPANSVVDRELIHHKVRNLYVVGNSVFPTGAPANPTLTNTALATRAAELM
;
A
#
# COMPACT_ATOMS: atom_id res chain seq x y z
N ARG A 1 9.90 4.41 14.69
CA ARG A 1 9.02 5.41 14.04
C ARG A 1 7.73 5.51 14.84
N GLU A 2 7.19 6.71 15.04
CA GLU A 2 6.05 6.92 15.94
C GLU A 2 4.71 6.50 15.34
N ALA A 3 4.45 6.78 14.05
CA ALA A 3 3.19 6.46 13.36
C ALA A 3 3.39 6.37 11.84
N GLY A 4 2.54 5.58 11.17
CA GLY A 4 2.46 5.49 9.70
C GLY A 4 2.32 6.86 9.05
N ALA A 5 3.09 7.11 7.99
CA ALA A 5 2.84 8.25 7.11
C ALA A 5 1.47 8.08 6.43
N THR A 6 0.86 9.19 6.02
CA THR A 6 -0.49 9.18 5.43
C THR A 6 -0.52 10.02 4.16
N LEU A 7 -1.06 9.43 3.10
CA LEU A 7 -1.53 10.14 1.92
C LEU A 7 -3.03 10.36 2.06
N ILE A 8 -3.46 11.58 1.74
CA ILE A 8 -4.87 11.93 1.59
C ILE A 8 -5.11 12.09 0.10
N GLU A 9 -5.97 11.25 -0.47
CA GLU A 9 -6.34 11.32 -1.88
C GLU A 9 -7.85 11.43 -2.05
N GLY A 10 -8.27 12.13 -3.11
CA GLY A 10 -9.69 12.27 -3.46
C GLY A 10 -10.17 11.08 -4.28
N TRP A 11 -11.38 10.61 -3.98
CA TRP A 11 -12.06 9.61 -4.79
C TRP A 11 -12.97 10.31 -5.80
N ASN A 12 -12.78 10.01 -7.07
CA ASN A 12 -13.44 10.71 -8.17
C ASN A 12 -14.68 9.98 -8.71
N VAL A 13 -15.07 8.83 -8.14
CA VAL A 13 -16.35 8.21 -8.49
C VAL A 13 -17.47 9.03 -7.83
N PRO A 14 -18.43 9.56 -8.61
CA PRO A 14 -19.46 10.41 -8.05
C PRO A 14 -20.32 9.66 -7.03
N ARG A 15 -20.42 10.21 -5.82
CA ARG A 15 -21.51 9.89 -4.90
C ARG A 15 -22.38 11.12 -4.72
N ILE A 16 -23.67 10.88 -4.52
CA ILE A 16 -24.65 11.94 -4.33
C ILE A 16 -25.05 12.00 -2.86
N ARG A 17 -25.10 13.23 -2.33
CA ARG A 17 -25.76 13.52 -1.07
C ARG A 17 -27.28 13.45 -1.29
N LEU A 18 -28.02 12.91 -0.32
CA LEU A 18 -29.49 12.77 -0.43
C LEU A 18 -30.26 14.04 -0.04
N ASP A 19 -29.58 15.05 0.53
CA ASP A 19 -30.20 16.31 0.90
C ASP A 19 -30.56 17.14 -0.33
N PHE A 20 -31.79 17.65 -0.34
CA PHE A 20 -32.35 18.47 -1.41
C PHE A 20 -31.44 19.68 -1.71
N GLU A 21 -31.20 19.96 -3.00
CA GLU A 21 -30.30 21.02 -3.51
C GLU A 21 -28.82 20.91 -3.13
N ARG A 22 -28.39 19.87 -2.40
CA ARG A 22 -27.01 19.71 -1.90
C ARG A 22 -26.30 18.45 -2.39
N TRP A 23 -26.89 17.75 -3.34
CA TRP A 23 -26.45 16.50 -3.97
C TRP A 23 -24.98 16.46 -4.41
N THR A 24 -24.36 17.59 -4.77
CA THR A 24 -22.94 17.70 -5.16
C THR A 24 -22.01 18.18 -4.03
N GLN A 25 -22.55 18.52 -2.86
CA GLN A 25 -21.78 19.02 -1.72
C GLN A 25 -21.27 17.87 -0.87
N LEU A 26 -20.50 16.97 -1.50
CA LEU A 26 -19.87 15.81 -0.91
C LEU A 26 -18.50 15.62 -1.57
N THR A 27 -17.49 15.31 -0.76
CA THR A 27 -16.21 14.84 -1.26
C THR A 27 -15.83 13.58 -0.49
N GLU A 28 -15.35 12.58 -1.21
CA GLU A 28 -14.83 11.36 -0.61
C GLU A 28 -13.30 11.41 -0.62
N LEU A 29 -12.71 11.16 0.53
CA LEU A 29 -11.27 11.15 0.73
C LEU A 29 -10.85 9.77 1.24
N TYR A 30 -9.74 9.26 0.72
CA TYR A 30 -9.05 8.07 1.23
C TYR A 30 -7.86 8.50 2.07
N LEU A 31 -7.70 7.82 3.22
CA LEU A 31 -6.54 7.94 4.08
C LEU A 31 -5.69 6.69 3.88
N VAL A 32 -4.71 6.77 2.98
CA VAL A 32 -3.80 5.66 2.70
C VAL A 32 -2.65 5.73 3.70
N ILE A 33 -2.54 4.71 4.56
CA ILE A 33 -1.57 4.69 5.67
C ILE A 33 -0.42 3.75 5.35
N GLU A 34 0.80 4.20 5.60
CA GLU A 34 2.01 3.38 5.55
C GLU A 34 1.94 2.26 6.61
N ASP A 35 2.30 1.04 6.22
CA ASP A 35 2.47 -0.08 7.13
C ASP A 35 3.87 -0.71 7.02
N LEU A 36 4.29 -1.40 8.08
CA LEU A 36 5.56 -2.11 8.12
C LEU A 36 5.40 -3.54 7.59
N PRO A 37 6.43 -4.09 6.92
CA PRO A 37 6.44 -5.50 6.59
C PRO A 37 6.42 -6.35 7.87
N GLN A 38 5.52 -7.32 7.92
CA GLN A 38 5.38 -8.25 9.05
C GLN A 38 5.64 -9.67 8.55
N ALA A 39 6.61 -10.37 9.12
CA ALA A 39 7.01 -11.71 8.65
C ALA A 39 5.89 -12.78 8.73
N HIS A 40 4.88 -12.55 9.56
CA HIS A 40 3.70 -13.43 9.65
C HIS A 40 2.66 -13.16 8.56
N ASN A 41 2.74 -12.05 7.83
CA ASN A 41 1.92 -11.76 6.67
C ASN A 41 2.67 -12.24 5.42
N ARG A 42 2.20 -13.32 4.79
CA ARG A 42 2.96 -14.01 3.74
C ARG A 42 2.07 -14.80 2.79
N VAL A 43 2.56 -14.98 1.57
CA VAL A 43 2.04 -15.91 0.59
C VAL A 43 2.80 -17.23 0.72
N LEU A 44 2.08 -18.34 0.77
CA LEU A 44 2.61 -19.68 0.93
C LEU A 44 2.19 -20.55 -0.27
N VAL A 45 2.97 -21.60 -0.52
CA VAL A 45 2.60 -22.65 -1.47
C VAL A 45 1.64 -23.61 -0.78
N ASP A 46 0.53 -23.93 -1.46
CA ASP A 46 -0.41 -24.94 -0.98
C ASP A 46 0.17 -26.36 -1.15
N PRO A 47 0.26 -27.16 -0.07
CA PRO A 47 0.81 -28.51 -0.15
C PRO A 47 -0.07 -29.48 -0.96
N GLU A 48 -1.35 -29.18 -1.15
CA GLU A 48 -2.27 -30.02 -1.93
C GLU A 48 -2.37 -29.58 -3.40
N ASN A 49 -2.00 -28.34 -3.70
CA ASN A 49 -2.03 -27.80 -5.07
C ASN A 49 -1.05 -26.63 -5.22
N GLU A 50 0.16 -26.90 -5.71
CA GLU A 50 1.23 -25.89 -5.85
C GLU A 50 0.85 -24.68 -6.73
N THR A 51 -0.19 -24.78 -7.56
CA THR A 51 -0.67 -23.66 -8.39
C THR A 51 -1.61 -22.71 -7.65
N ARG A 52 -2.09 -23.10 -6.47
CA ARG A 52 -2.97 -22.29 -5.62
C ARG A 52 -2.15 -21.56 -4.56
N PRO A 53 -2.09 -20.22 -4.56
CA PRO A 53 -1.44 -19.49 -3.48
C PRO A 53 -2.30 -19.55 -2.21
N LEU A 54 -1.68 -19.82 -1.07
CA LEU A 54 -2.28 -19.63 0.25
C LEU A 54 -1.86 -18.28 0.81
N ILE A 55 -2.83 -17.51 1.32
CA ILE A 55 -2.57 -16.19 1.89
C ILE A 55 -2.73 -16.29 3.41
N GLN A 56 -1.63 -16.08 4.14
CA GLN A 56 -1.66 -15.88 5.59
C GLN A 56 -1.57 -14.38 5.85
N TYR A 57 -2.66 -13.77 6.29
CA TYR A 57 -2.73 -12.34 6.63
C TYR A 57 -3.44 -12.16 7.96
N LEU A 58 -2.72 -11.64 8.96
CA LEU A 58 -3.21 -11.47 10.33
C LEU A 58 -3.63 -10.02 10.64
N GLY A 59 -3.62 -9.14 9.62
CA GLY A 59 -3.97 -7.74 9.74
C GLY A 59 -2.76 -6.80 9.69
N GLN A 60 -3.05 -5.52 9.90
CA GLN A 60 -2.09 -4.42 9.87
C GLN A 60 -1.31 -4.31 11.18
N SER A 61 -0.13 -3.68 11.14
CA SER A 61 0.68 -3.49 12.34
C SER A 61 0.14 -2.37 13.25
N GLU A 62 0.61 -2.31 14.50
CA GLU A 62 0.30 -1.16 15.37
C GLU A 62 0.80 0.17 14.80
N TYR A 63 1.86 0.15 13.98
CA TYR A 63 2.40 1.35 13.33
C TYR A 63 1.37 1.98 12.36
N PHE A 64 0.67 1.13 11.61
CA PHE A 64 -0.46 1.52 10.77
C PHE A 64 -1.57 2.15 11.61
N TYR A 65 -2.02 1.49 12.68
CA TYR A 65 -3.13 2.02 13.50
C TYR A 65 -2.79 3.36 14.15
N ARG A 66 -1.54 3.56 14.61
CA ARG A 66 -1.09 4.88 15.09
C ARG A 66 -1.10 5.93 13.98
N GLY A 67 -0.78 5.54 12.75
CA GLY A 67 -0.89 6.39 11.56
C GLY A 67 -2.33 6.80 11.26
N LEU A 68 -3.25 5.83 11.26
CA LEU A 68 -4.68 6.04 11.04
C LEU A 68 -5.28 7.00 12.07
N GLU A 69 -5.02 6.77 13.35
CA GLU A 69 -5.55 7.63 14.43
C GLU A 69 -4.95 9.05 14.38
N ARG A 70 -3.68 9.17 14.00
CA ARG A 70 -3.07 10.48 13.74
C ARG A 70 -3.75 11.20 12.57
N ALA A 71 -3.97 10.50 11.46
CA ALA A 71 -4.61 11.06 10.28
C ALA A 71 -6.03 11.55 10.58
N LYS A 72 -6.85 10.74 11.27
CA LYS A 72 -8.20 11.13 11.69
C LYS A 72 -8.21 12.35 12.61
N ARG A 73 -7.23 12.45 13.52
CA ARG A 73 -7.11 13.60 14.42
C ARG A 73 -6.72 14.89 13.69
N GLN A 74 -5.87 14.80 12.66
CA GLN A 74 -5.36 15.96 11.93
C GLN A 74 -6.24 16.39 10.76
N LEU A 75 -7.07 15.49 10.22
CA LEU A 75 -7.91 15.77 9.06
C LEU A 75 -8.81 17.02 9.21
N PRO A 76 -9.46 17.29 10.36
CA PRO A 76 -10.25 18.51 10.53
C PRO A 76 -9.44 19.80 10.37
N GLU A 77 -8.19 19.81 10.86
CA GLU A 77 -7.30 20.95 10.73
C GLU A 77 -6.85 21.16 9.28
N VAL A 78 -6.52 20.07 8.59
CA VAL A 78 -6.18 20.09 7.15
C VAL A 78 -7.32 20.66 6.31
N LEU A 79 -8.56 20.36 6.68
CA LEU A 79 -9.75 20.80 5.97
C LEU A 79 -10.33 22.13 6.50
N ALA A 80 -9.71 22.78 7.48
CA ALA A 80 -10.28 23.93 8.18
C ALA A 80 -10.57 25.15 7.29
N SER A 81 -9.90 25.26 6.13
CA SER A 81 -10.14 26.32 5.15
C SER A 81 -11.34 26.06 4.22
N LEU A 82 -11.94 24.86 4.29
CA LEU A 82 -13.07 24.45 3.48
C LEU A 82 -14.37 24.54 4.30
N PRO A 83 -15.54 24.74 3.66
CA PRO A 83 -16.83 24.80 4.33
C PRO A 83 -17.35 23.40 4.72
N VAL A 84 -16.56 22.65 5.51
CA VAL A 84 -16.91 21.29 5.93
C VAL A 84 -17.90 21.33 7.10
N GLU A 85 -19.10 20.81 6.86
CA GLU A 85 -20.14 20.71 7.91
C GLU A 85 -19.98 19.48 8.80
N ARG A 86 -19.54 18.37 8.21
CA ARG A 86 -19.38 17.09 8.89
C ARG A 86 -18.32 16.26 8.18
N ILE A 87 -17.55 15.51 8.95
CA ILE A 87 -16.64 14.45 8.47
C ILE A 87 -17.22 13.13 8.96
N GLU A 88 -17.40 12.18 8.05
CA GLU A 88 -17.81 10.81 8.37
C GLU A 88 -16.68 9.85 8.05
N TYR A 89 -16.31 9.02 9.03
CA TYR A 89 -15.34 7.96 8.83
C TYR A 89 -16.07 6.66 8.51
N LEU A 90 -15.89 6.18 7.28
CA LEU A 90 -16.38 4.88 6.86
C LEU A 90 -15.55 3.74 7.51
N PRO A 91 -16.09 2.50 7.54
CA PRO A 91 -15.34 1.34 7.98
C PRO A 91 -14.00 1.22 7.25
N LEU A 92 -13.00 0.71 7.96
CA LEU A 92 -11.66 0.50 7.39
C LEU A 92 -11.73 -0.50 6.23
N ASN A 93 -11.27 -0.08 5.05
CA ASN A 93 -10.95 -0.99 3.97
C ASN A 93 -9.68 -1.76 4.32
N GLN A 94 -9.73 -3.10 4.25
CA GLN A 94 -8.59 -3.93 4.63
C GLN A 94 -7.45 -3.89 3.60
N THR A 95 -7.73 -3.45 2.37
CA THR A 95 -6.77 -3.44 1.27
C THR A 95 -7.07 -2.32 0.28
N GLU A 96 -6.01 -1.73 -0.26
CA GLU A 96 -6.04 -0.81 -1.41
C GLU A 96 -5.75 -1.55 -2.74
N GLY A 97 -5.66 -2.89 -2.71
CA GLY A 97 -5.29 -3.69 -3.88
C GLY A 97 -3.80 -3.63 -4.24
N HIS A 98 -2.96 -3.00 -3.41
CA HIS A 98 -1.51 -2.87 -3.63
C HIS A 98 -0.72 -4.01 -2.97
N THR A 99 -0.84 -5.25 -3.48
CA THR A 99 -0.02 -6.37 -2.97
C THR A 99 1.47 -6.11 -3.20
N GLN A 100 2.27 -6.08 -2.13
CA GLN A 100 3.69 -5.70 -2.14
C GLN A 100 4.53 -6.64 -1.27
N GLY A 101 5.85 -6.64 -1.51
CA GLY A 101 6.83 -7.22 -0.59
C GLY A 101 6.90 -8.74 -0.50
N THR A 102 6.35 -9.47 -1.46
CA THR A 102 6.42 -10.95 -1.49
C THR A 102 7.77 -11.49 -1.97
N THR A 103 8.56 -10.70 -2.70
CA THR A 103 9.91 -11.03 -3.18
C THR A 103 10.85 -9.83 -3.05
N PRO A 104 11.03 -9.26 -1.83
CA PRO A 104 11.65 -7.96 -1.66
C PRO A 104 13.09 -7.95 -2.15
N PHE A 105 13.53 -6.80 -2.71
CA PHE A 105 14.93 -6.59 -3.07
C PHE A 105 15.76 -6.16 -1.85
N GLY A 106 17.04 -6.51 -1.83
CA GLY A 106 17.95 -6.14 -0.75
C GLY A 106 19.40 -6.54 -1.01
N HIS A 107 20.30 -6.17 -0.10
CA HIS A 107 21.73 -6.52 -0.22
C HIS A 107 22.06 -7.91 0.35
N ASP A 108 21.21 -8.45 1.23
CA ASP A 108 21.47 -9.67 1.97
C ASP A 108 20.48 -10.78 1.54
N PRO A 109 20.94 -11.91 0.97
CA PRO A 109 20.08 -13.02 0.58
C PRO A 109 19.38 -13.71 1.76
N ALA A 110 19.77 -13.42 3.02
CA ALA A 110 19.07 -13.93 4.20
C ALA A 110 17.73 -13.23 4.46
N ASN A 111 17.54 -12.01 3.93
CA ASN A 111 16.33 -11.21 4.16
C ASN A 111 15.69 -10.65 2.88
N SER A 112 16.23 -10.99 1.70
CA SER A 112 15.73 -10.56 0.41
C SER A 112 15.81 -11.66 -0.64
N VAL A 113 14.97 -11.58 -1.67
CA VAL A 113 14.89 -12.59 -2.74
C VAL A 113 15.73 -12.20 -3.95
N VAL A 114 15.71 -10.90 -4.28
CA VAL A 114 16.50 -10.31 -5.37
C VAL A 114 17.46 -9.26 -4.84
N ASP A 115 18.49 -8.95 -5.59
CA ASP A 115 19.43 -7.88 -5.25
C ASP A 115 18.91 -6.49 -5.68
N ARG A 116 19.73 -5.46 -5.48
CA ARG A 116 19.43 -4.06 -5.86
C ARG A 116 19.20 -3.84 -7.37
N GLU A 117 19.59 -4.81 -8.20
CA GLU A 117 19.45 -4.82 -9.66
C GLU A 117 18.25 -5.68 -10.09
N LEU A 118 17.47 -6.16 -9.12
CA LEU A 118 16.26 -6.96 -9.30
C LEU A 118 16.53 -8.35 -9.87
N ILE A 119 17.75 -8.85 -9.68
CA ILE A 119 18.17 -10.19 -10.09
C ILE A 119 18.14 -11.12 -8.89
N HIS A 120 17.60 -12.33 -9.05
CA HIS A 120 17.56 -13.32 -7.99
C HIS A 120 18.97 -13.64 -7.47
N HIS A 121 19.15 -13.67 -6.14
CA HIS A 121 20.48 -13.85 -5.51
C HIS A 121 21.20 -15.13 -5.96
N LYS A 122 20.46 -16.22 -6.20
CA LYS A 122 21.03 -17.53 -6.59
C LYS A 122 20.93 -17.85 -8.08
N VAL A 123 19.98 -17.25 -8.80
CA VAL A 123 19.65 -17.59 -10.19
C VAL A 123 19.89 -16.33 -11.01
N ARG A 124 21.12 -16.15 -11.49
CA ARG A 124 21.62 -14.85 -11.97
C ARG A 124 21.09 -14.42 -13.33
N ASN A 125 20.31 -15.28 -13.99
CA ASN A 125 19.57 -14.98 -15.22
C ASN A 125 18.05 -14.83 -14.98
N LEU A 126 17.61 -14.76 -13.72
CA LEU A 126 16.21 -14.55 -13.35
C LEU A 126 16.02 -13.14 -12.79
N TYR A 127 15.26 -12.31 -13.52
CA TYR A 127 14.81 -11.00 -13.07
C TYR A 127 13.41 -11.11 -12.46
N VAL A 128 13.17 -10.40 -11.36
CA VAL A 128 11.84 -10.26 -10.75
C VAL A 128 11.49 -8.79 -10.72
N VAL A 129 10.40 -8.42 -11.36
CA VAL A 129 9.92 -7.04 -11.47
C VAL A 129 8.44 -7.00 -11.14
N GLY A 130 7.99 -5.94 -10.46
CA GLY A 130 6.63 -5.85 -9.94
C GLY A 130 6.59 -5.25 -8.53
N ASN A 131 5.39 -5.01 -8.02
CA ASN A 131 5.17 -4.55 -6.64
C ASN A 131 5.75 -5.50 -5.57
N SER A 132 5.94 -6.79 -5.92
CA SER A 132 6.49 -7.81 -5.04
C SER A 132 7.90 -7.48 -4.54
N VAL A 133 8.68 -6.70 -5.29
CA VAL A 133 10.07 -6.39 -4.93
C VAL A 133 10.22 -5.28 -3.90
N PHE A 134 9.14 -4.60 -3.52
CA PHE A 134 9.21 -3.46 -2.62
C PHE A 134 9.54 -3.94 -1.20
N PRO A 135 10.69 -3.57 -0.59
CA PRO A 135 11.00 -3.96 0.78
C PRO A 135 10.13 -3.22 1.80
N THR A 136 9.64 -2.04 1.43
CA THR A 136 8.68 -1.21 2.18
C THR A 136 7.78 -0.48 1.19
N GLY A 137 6.52 -0.24 1.55
CA GLY A 137 5.60 0.59 0.76
C GLY A 137 5.46 1.97 1.39
N ALA A 138 5.61 3.04 0.60
CA ALA A 138 5.18 4.37 1.01
C ALA A 138 3.65 4.47 0.92
N PRO A 139 2.99 5.43 1.60
CA PRO A 139 1.57 5.70 1.38
C PRO A 139 1.42 6.43 0.03
N ALA A 140 1.64 5.71 -1.07
CA ALA A 140 1.60 6.21 -2.43
C ALA A 140 1.33 5.07 -3.42
N ASN A 141 0.70 5.40 -4.54
CA ASN A 141 0.27 4.42 -5.51
C ASN A 141 1.51 3.88 -6.24
N PRO A 142 1.74 2.56 -6.26
CA PRO A 142 3.06 2.00 -6.56
C PRO A 142 3.42 1.99 -8.05
N THR A 143 2.44 2.21 -8.95
CA THR A 143 2.59 2.03 -10.40
C THR A 143 3.79 2.77 -10.97
N LEU A 144 3.97 4.05 -10.62
CA LEU A 144 5.09 4.84 -11.15
C LEU A 144 6.45 4.28 -10.72
N THR A 145 6.60 3.95 -9.42
CA THR A 145 7.82 3.34 -8.89
C THR A 145 8.06 1.96 -9.51
N ASN A 146 7.01 1.17 -9.68
CA ASN A 146 7.08 -0.13 -10.32
C ASN A 146 7.56 -0.02 -11.78
N THR A 147 7.00 0.91 -12.56
CA THR A 147 7.43 1.17 -13.94
C THR A 147 8.90 1.61 -13.98
N ALA A 148 9.32 2.52 -13.09
CA ALA A 148 10.71 2.96 -13.02
C ALA A 148 11.69 1.80 -12.71
N LEU A 149 11.32 0.92 -11.78
CA LEU A 149 12.08 -0.28 -11.45
C LEU A 149 12.15 -1.26 -12.63
N ALA A 150 11.03 -1.48 -13.33
CA ALA A 150 10.97 -2.33 -14.50
C ALA A 150 11.83 -1.81 -15.66
N THR A 151 11.76 -0.50 -15.95
CA THR A 151 12.61 0.14 -16.97
C THR A 151 14.09 0.00 -16.62
N ARG A 152 14.47 0.28 -15.37
CA ARG A 152 15.86 0.11 -14.90
C ARG A 152 16.35 -1.34 -15.06
N ALA A 153 15.53 -2.33 -14.73
CA ALA A 153 15.90 -3.73 -14.92
C ALA A 153 16.09 -4.08 -16.41
N ALA A 154 15.23 -3.56 -17.29
CA ALA A 154 15.34 -3.78 -18.73
C ALA A 154 16.63 -3.19 -19.34
N GLU A 155 17.15 -2.08 -18.81
CA GLU A 155 18.44 -1.50 -19.23
C GLU A 155 19.66 -2.35 -18.82
N LEU A 156 19.50 -3.27 -17.87
CA LEU A 156 20.56 -4.16 -17.37
C LEU A 156 20.56 -5.54 -18.03
N MET A 157 19.55 -5.85 -18.84
CA MET A 157 19.42 -7.10 -19.60
C MET A 157 20.27 -7.07 -20.88
#